data_AF-A0A9W5YH94-F1
#
_entry.id   AF-A0A9W5YH94-F1
#
_cell.length_a   1.000
_cell.length_b   1.000
_cell.length_c   1.000
_cell.angle_alpha   90.00
_cell.angle_beta   90.00
_cell.angle_gamma   90.00
#
_symmetry.space_group_name_H-M   'P 1'
#
loop_
_entity.id
_entity.type
_entity.pdbx_description
1 polymer ?
#
loop_
_entity_poly.entity_id
_entity_poly.type
_entity_poly.pdbx_seq_one_letter_code
_entity_poly.pdbx_strand_id
1 'polypeptide(L)'
;MSDKNTAISGSRDTTLRIWDLASGTCKNVLVGHQASVRCLAIHGDLVVSGSYDTTARIWSISEGRCLRTLSGHFSQIYAIAFDGRRIATGSLDTSVRIWDPHSGQCHAILQGHTSLVGQLQMRGDTLVTGGSDGSVRVWSLTKMAPIHRLAAHDNSVTSLQFDSSRIVSGGSDGRVKVWSLQTGQLLRELSTPAEAVWRVAFEEEKAVIMASRAGRTVMEVWTFSPPPEDDGDDAVIVESASSTPGLHPTHNDSRHRERFSDPPPSVPLNSDDDQAMVDAPAS
;
A
#
# COMPACT_ATOMS: atom_id res chain seq x y z
N MET A 1 -14.60 -13.66 3.53
CA MET A 1 -14.53 -15.14 3.37
C MET A 1 -15.94 -15.65 3.16
N SER A 2 -16.12 -16.70 2.34
CA SER A 2 -17.43 -17.34 2.15
C SER A 2 -17.92 -18.00 3.44
N ASP A 3 -16.98 -18.61 4.18
CA ASP A 3 -17.19 -19.35 5.42
C ASP A 3 -15.85 -19.53 6.16
N LYS A 4 -15.86 -20.18 7.33
CA LYS A 4 -14.67 -20.42 8.16
C LYS A 4 -13.77 -21.58 7.71
N ASN A 5 -14.24 -22.41 6.77
CA ASN A 5 -13.61 -23.66 6.36
C ASN A 5 -13.03 -23.63 4.94
N THR A 6 -13.22 -22.54 4.21
CA THR A 6 -12.72 -22.38 2.84
C THR A 6 -11.58 -21.36 2.80
N ALA A 7 -10.44 -21.76 2.23
CA ALA A 7 -9.36 -20.84 1.88
C ALA A 7 -9.19 -20.76 0.37
N ILE A 8 -8.70 -19.61 -0.12
CA ILE A 8 -8.40 -19.39 -1.53
C ILE A 8 -7.00 -18.82 -1.64
N SER A 9 -6.19 -19.41 -2.51
CA SER A 9 -4.84 -18.94 -2.80
C SER A 9 -4.72 -18.59 -4.29
N GLY A 10 -3.98 -17.53 -4.61
CA GLY A 10 -3.53 -17.20 -5.96
C GLY A 10 -2.03 -17.41 -6.06
N SER A 11 -1.53 -17.81 -7.22
CA SER A 11 -0.12 -18.21 -7.41
C SER A 11 0.50 -17.57 -8.65
N ARG A 12 1.84 -17.59 -8.69
CA ARG A 12 2.61 -17.22 -9.90
C ARG A 12 2.44 -18.24 -11.04
N ASP A 13 1.95 -19.44 -10.73
CA ASP A 13 1.60 -20.49 -11.70
C ASP A 13 0.33 -20.19 -12.52
N THR A 14 -0.21 -18.97 -12.41
CA THR A 14 -1.40 -18.45 -13.09
C THR A 14 -2.74 -19.03 -12.62
N THR A 15 -2.74 -19.88 -11.59
CA THR A 15 -3.96 -20.50 -11.06
C THR A 15 -4.40 -19.87 -9.73
N LEU A 16 -5.68 -20.05 -9.42
CA LEU A 16 -6.17 -20.00 -8.04
C LEU A 16 -6.50 -21.41 -7.58
N ARG A 17 -6.49 -21.63 -6.26
CA ARG A 17 -6.90 -22.90 -5.64
C ARG A 17 -7.88 -22.64 -4.52
N ILE A 18 -8.91 -23.47 -4.45
CA ILE A 18 -9.89 -23.49 -3.36
C ILE A 18 -9.58 -24.67 -2.47
N TRP A 19 -9.41 -24.42 -1.18
CA TRP A 19 -8.99 -25.38 -0.18
C TRP A 19 -10.09 -25.61 0.84
N ASP A 20 -10.26 -26.87 1.24
CA ASP A 20 -11.02 -27.24 2.43
C ASP A 20 -10.08 -27.31 3.63
N LEU A 21 -10.26 -26.40 4.59
CA LEU A 21 -9.37 -26.28 5.74
C LEU A 21 -9.53 -27.43 6.75
N ALA A 22 -10.72 -28.02 6.87
CA ALA A 22 -10.95 -29.15 7.76
C ALA A 22 -10.19 -30.41 7.32
N SER A 23 -10.18 -30.70 6.02
CA SER A 23 -9.49 -31.87 5.45
C SER A 23 -8.07 -31.56 4.95
N GLY A 24 -7.72 -30.30 4.75
CA GLY A 24 -6.45 -29.88 4.15
C GLY A 24 -6.35 -30.17 2.65
N THR A 25 -7.47 -30.42 1.97
CA THR A 25 -7.49 -30.84 0.56
C THR A 25 -7.77 -29.69 -0.39
N CYS A 26 -7.17 -29.72 -1.58
CA CYS A 26 -7.49 -28.80 -2.68
C CYS A 26 -8.77 -29.29 -3.38
N LYS A 27 -9.88 -28.55 -3.22
CA LYS A 27 -11.17 -28.87 -3.84
C LYS A 27 -11.20 -28.55 -5.33
N ASN A 28 -10.70 -27.37 -5.71
CA ASN A 28 -10.72 -26.89 -7.09
C ASN A 28 -9.41 -26.18 -7.44
N VAL A 29 -8.99 -26.34 -8.70
CA VAL A 29 -7.94 -25.54 -9.33
C VAL A 29 -8.59 -24.68 -10.41
N LEU A 30 -8.59 -23.37 -10.21
CA LEU A 30 -9.21 -22.41 -11.11
C LEU A 30 -8.17 -21.93 -12.11
N VAL A 31 -8.31 -22.36 -13.36
CA VAL A 31 -7.41 -22.02 -14.47
C VAL A 31 -8.06 -20.94 -15.33
N GLY A 32 -7.29 -19.94 -15.77
CA GLY A 32 -7.76 -18.95 -16.74
C GLY A 32 -6.87 -17.72 -16.89
N HIS A 33 -6.20 -17.28 -15.82
CA HIS A 33 -5.19 -16.22 -15.94
C HIS A 33 -3.99 -16.70 -16.77
N GLN A 34 -3.35 -15.76 -17.47
CA GLN A 34 -2.21 -16.01 -18.35
C GLN A 34 -0.88 -15.54 -17.73
N ALA A 35 -0.93 -14.99 -16.52
CA ALA A 35 0.24 -14.60 -15.75
C ALA A 35 -0.08 -14.71 -14.25
N SER A 36 0.88 -14.30 -13.41
CA SER A 36 0.79 -14.39 -11.95
C SER A 36 -0.50 -13.76 -11.41
N VAL A 37 -1.21 -14.49 -10.55
CA VAL A 37 -2.30 -13.96 -9.74
C VAL A 37 -1.70 -13.20 -8.57
N ARG A 38 -1.90 -11.88 -8.52
CA ARG A 38 -1.21 -10.99 -7.58
C ARG A 38 -2.05 -10.64 -6.36
N CYS A 39 -3.36 -10.51 -6.51
CA CYS A 39 -4.26 -10.07 -5.45
C CYS A 39 -5.61 -10.79 -5.56
N LEU A 40 -6.29 -10.91 -4.41
CA LEU A 40 -7.58 -11.58 -4.27
C LEU A 40 -8.49 -10.76 -3.35
N ALA A 41 -9.79 -10.77 -3.61
CA ALA A 41 -10.82 -10.35 -2.67
C ALA A 41 -12.03 -11.28 -2.72
N ILE A 42 -12.67 -11.50 -1.58
CA ILE A 42 -13.77 -12.47 -1.43
C ILE A 42 -14.99 -11.78 -0.82
N HIS A 43 -16.16 -11.99 -1.41
CA HIS A 43 -17.44 -11.59 -0.83
C HIS A 43 -18.52 -12.65 -1.14
N GLY A 44 -19.06 -13.28 -0.10
CA GLY A 44 -19.99 -14.41 -0.27
C GLY A 44 -19.34 -15.55 -1.05
N ASP A 45 -20.05 -16.07 -2.07
CA ASP A 45 -19.57 -17.14 -2.96
C ASP A 45 -18.60 -16.66 -4.05
N LEU A 46 -18.33 -15.36 -4.14
CA LEU A 46 -17.52 -14.79 -5.21
C LEU A 46 -16.10 -14.51 -4.72
N VAL A 47 -15.11 -14.93 -5.52
CA VAL A 47 -13.74 -14.44 -5.43
C VAL A 47 -13.40 -13.64 -6.68
N VAL A 48 -12.70 -12.53 -6.49
CA VAL A 48 -12.15 -11.71 -7.56
C VAL A 48 -10.63 -11.79 -7.49
N SER A 49 -9.99 -12.11 -8.60
CA SER A 49 -8.53 -12.10 -8.73
C SER A 49 -8.05 -11.01 -9.67
N GLY A 50 -6.88 -10.45 -9.37
CA GLY A 50 -6.17 -9.51 -10.22
C GLY A 50 -4.84 -10.10 -10.61
N SER A 51 -4.46 -9.95 -11.88
CA SER A 51 -3.32 -10.63 -12.47
C SER A 51 -2.39 -9.69 -13.22
N TYR A 52 -1.18 -10.18 -13.44
CA TYR A 52 -0.19 -9.56 -14.30
C TYR A 52 -0.52 -9.71 -15.79
N ASP A 53 -1.58 -10.42 -16.15
CA ASP A 53 -2.13 -10.48 -17.51
C ASP A 53 -3.06 -9.30 -17.84
N THR A 54 -3.04 -8.25 -17.00
CA THR A 54 -3.85 -7.03 -17.09
C THR A 54 -5.37 -7.23 -16.93
N THR A 55 -5.81 -8.45 -16.60
CA THR A 55 -7.23 -8.74 -16.34
C THR A 55 -7.48 -8.98 -14.86
N ALA A 56 -8.70 -8.65 -14.42
CA ALA A 56 -9.28 -9.25 -13.23
C ALA A 56 -10.30 -10.32 -13.63
N ARG A 57 -10.54 -11.31 -12.78
CA ARG A 57 -11.53 -12.37 -13.03
C ARG A 57 -12.41 -12.59 -11.82
N ILE A 58 -13.68 -12.86 -12.08
CA ILE A 58 -14.67 -13.21 -11.05
C ILE A 58 -14.93 -14.71 -11.16
N TRP A 59 -14.86 -15.41 -10.04
CA TRP A 59 -15.05 -16.85 -9.95
C TRP A 59 -16.11 -17.18 -8.90
N SER A 60 -16.87 -18.24 -9.14
CA SER A 60 -17.71 -18.84 -8.11
C SER A 60 -16.89 -19.86 -7.33
N ILE A 61 -16.94 -19.76 -6.00
CA ILE A 61 -16.28 -20.66 -5.08
C ILE A 61 -16.98 -22.03 -5.10
N SER A 62 -18.30 -22.03 -4.99
CA SER A 62 -19.13 -23.24 -4.99
C SER A 62 -19.10 -23.99 -6.31
N GLU A 63 -19.15 -23.30 -7.45
CA GLU A 63 -19.13 -23.92 -8.78
C GLU A 63 -17.72 -24.21 -9.29
N GLY A 64 -16.68 -23.65 -8.65
CA GLY A 64 -15.29 -23.91 -9.03
C GLY A 64 -14.93 -23.44 -10.45
N ARG A 65 -15.57 -22.38 -10.96
CA ARG A 65 -15.35 -21.90 -12.33
C ARG A 65 -15.27 -20.38 -12.44
N CYS A 66 -14.65 -19.92 -13.53
CA CYS A 66 -14.66 -18.51 -13.92
C CYS A 66 -16.09 -18.11 -14.34
N LEU A 67 -16.60 -17.03 -13.76
CA LEU A 67 -17.87 -16.43 -14.15
C LEU A 67 -17.63 -15.34 -15.19
N ARG A 68 -16.63 -14.48 -14.96
CA ARG A 68 -16.36 -13.29 -15.80
C ARG A 68 -14.87 -12.95 -15.87
N THR A 69 -14.50 -12.31 -16.97
CA THR A 69 -13.20 -11.63 -17.14
C THR A 69 -13.45 -10.13 -17.28
N LEU A 70 -12.77 -9.35 -16.45
CA LEU A 70 -12.83 -7.90 -16.39
C LEU A 70 -11.61 -7.36 -17.14
N SER A 71 -11.82 -6.99 -18.40
CA SER A 71 -10.77 -6.49 -19.30
C SER A 71 -10.86 -4.97 -19.43
N GLY A 72 -9.72 -4.29 -19.44
CA GLY A 72 -9.65 -2.84 -19.67
C GLY A 72 -8.41 -2.17 -19.11
N HIS A 73 -7.79 -2.73 -18.06
CA HIS A 73 -6.45 -2.31 -17.66
C HIS A 73 -5.44 -2.68 -18.77
N PHE A 74 -4.47 -1.80 -18.99
CA PHE A 74 -3.43 -1.95 -20.02
C PHE A 74 -2.05 -2.26 -19.42
N SER A 75 -2.01 -2.47 -18.10
CA SER A 75 -0.85 -2.94 -17.36
C SER A 75 -1.31 -3.81 -16.19
N GLN A 76 -0.36 -4.36 -15.43
CA GLN A 76 -0.63 -5.36 -14.41
C GLN A 76 -1.51 -4.85 -13.27
N ILE A 77 -2.42 -5.69 -12.77
CA ILE A 77 -3.25 -5.37 -11.59
C ILE A 77 -2.51 -5.78 -10.32
N TYR A 78 -2.45 -4.87 -9.34
CA TYR A 78 -1.73 -5.06 -8.08
C TYR A 78 -2.63 -5.07 -6.85
N ALA A 79 -3.80 -4.43 -6.93
CA ALA A 79 -4.71 -4.31 -5.79
C ALA A 79 -6.16 -4.55 -6.21
N ILE A 80 -6.94 -5.16 -5.32
CA ILE A 80 -8.39 -5.35 -5.47
C ILE A 80 -9.08 -5.02 -4.15
N ALA A 81 -10.25 -4.39 -4.23
CA ALA A 81 -11.24 -4.35 -3.15
C ALA A 81 -12.61 -4.79 -3.68
N PHE A 82 -13.40 -5.48 -2.87
CA PHE A 82 -14.72 -5.98 -3.25
C PHE A 82 -15.69 -5.93 -2.06
N ASP A 83 -16.83 -5.24 -2.23
CA ASP A 83 -17.87 -5.05 -1.21
C ASP A 83 -19.16 -5.84 -1.52
N GLY A 84 -19.12 -6.75 -2.50
CA GLY A 84 -20.30 -7.48 -2.99
C GLY A 84 -21.14 -6.72 -4.01
N ARG A 85 -21.06 -5.39 -4.05
CA ARG A 85 -21.81 -4.52 -4.97
C ARG A 85 -20.93 -3.94 -6.08
N ARG A 86 -19.66 -3.68 -5.79
CA ARG A 86 -18.68 -3.07 -6.68
C ARG A 86 -17.32 -3.74 -6.48
N ILE A 87 -16.57 -3.85 -7.56
CA ILE A 87 -15.17 -4.25 -7.53
C ILE A 87 -14.33 -3.03 -7.86
N ALA A 88 -13.28 -2.78 -7.08
CA ALA A 88 -12.26 -1.79 -7.41
C ALA A 88 -10.94 -2.51 -7.74
N THR A 89 -10.31 -2.17 -8.85
CA THR A 89 -8.99 -2.70 -9.27
C THR A 89 -7.99 -1.57 -9.41
N GLY A 90 -6.78 -1.75 -8.88
CA GLY A 90 -5.67 -0.80 -8.95
C GLY A 90 -4.50 -1.41 -9.71
N SER A 91 -3.92 -0.63 -10.62
CA SER A 91 -2.99 -1.15 -11.64
C SER A 91 -1.71 -0.33 -11.74
N LEU A 92 -0.68 -0.93 -12.35
CA LEU A 92 0.53 -0.24 -12.79
C LEU A 92 0.23 0.80 -13.87
N ASP A 93 -0.91 0.72 -14.54
CA ASP A 93 -1.37 1.73 -15.50
C ASP A 93 -1.88 3.03 -14.86
N THR A 94 -1.63 3.20 -13.57
CA THR A 94 -1.96 4.36 -12.73
C THR A 94 -3.45 4.64 -12.54
N SER A 95 -4.33 3.82 -13.13
CA SER A 95 -5.77 3.97 -12.99
C SER A 95 -6.35 3.06 -11.90
N VAL A 96 -7.51 3.48 -11.38
CA VAL A 96 -8.39 2.62 -10.59
C VAL A 96 -9.68 2.44 -11.36
N ARG A 97 -10.12 1.19 -11.55
CA ARG A 97 -11.38 0.90 -12.27
C ARG A 97 -12.42 0.34 -11.31
N ILE A 98 -13.66 0.78 -11.49
CA ILE A 98 -14.82 0.31 -10.73
C ILE A 98 -15.70 -0.53 -11.65
N TRP A 99 -16.02 -1.75 -11.22
CA TRP A 99 -16.76 -2.73 -12.01
C TRP A 99 -18.00 -3.18 -11.25
N ASP A 100 -19.05 -3.52 -11.99
CA ASP A 100 -20.18 -4.28 -11.42
C ASP A 100 -19.88 -5.78 -11.47
N PRO A 101 -19.98 -6.48 -10.32
CA PRO A 101 -19.65 -7.91 -10.24
C PRO A 101 -20.63 -8.79 -11.02
N HIS A 102 -21.87 -8.36 -11.23
CA HIS A 102 -22.92 -9.17 -11.86
C HIS A 102 -22.84 -9.16 -13.37
N SER A 103 -22.51 -8.05 -14.00
CA SER A 103 -22.41 -7.83 -15.44
C SER A 103 -20.97 -7.90 -15.94
N GLY A 104 -20.00 -7.59 -15.09
CA GLY A 104 -18.60 -7.43 -15.45
C GLY A 104 -18.28 -6.11 -16.16
N GLN A 105 -19.25 -5.18 -16.24
CA GLN A 105 -19.07 -3.90 -16.90
C GLN A 105 -18.22 -2.94 -16.06
N CYS A 106 -17.37 -2.16 -16.72
CA CYS A 106 -16.61 -1.08 -16.11
C CYS A 106 -17.51 0.16 -15.98
N HIS A 107 -17.87 0.53 -14.75
CA HIS A 107 -18.70 1.70 -14.48
C HIS A 107 -17.92 3.02 -14.43
N ALA A 108 -16.68 2.98 -13.95
CA ALA A 108 -15.88 4.19 -13.82
C ALA A 108 -14.38 3.90 -13.93
N ILE A 109 -13.64 4.90 -14.39
CA ILE A 109 -12.17 4.93 -14.36
C ILE A 109 -11.78 6.16 -13.54
N LEU A 110 -11.22 5.93 -12.36
CA LEU A 110 -10.77 6.97 -11.45
C LEU A 110 -9.31 7.27 -11.76
N GLN A 111 -9.07 8.48 -12.27
CA GLN A 111 -7.77 8.93 -12.75
C GLN A 111 -7.10 9.91 -11.79
N GLY A 112 -5.78 9.85 -11.74
CA GLY A 112 -4.96 10.92 -11.20
C GLY A 112 -3.74 10.47 -10.42
N HIS A 113 -3.63 9.20 -10.02
CA HIS A 113 -2.34 8.65 -9.60
C HIS A 113 -1.36 8.73 -10.78
N THR A 114 -0.08 8.94 -10.48
CA THR A 114 0.99 9.10 -11.48
C THR A 114 1.97 7.93 -11.49
N SER A 115 1.67 6.89 -10.72
CA SER A 115 2.42 5.63 -10.67
C SER A 115 1.47 4.50 -10.24
N LEU A 116 2.01 3.31 -10.02
CA LEU A 116 1.30 2.10 -9.61
C LEU A 116 0.31 2.36 -8.46
N VAL A 117 -0.94 1.88 -8.60
CA VAL A 117 -1.91 1.86 -7.50
C VAL A 117 -1.85 0.51 -6.79
N GLY A 118 -1.09 0.46 -5.70
CA GLY A 118 -0.77 -0.78 -4.98
C GLY A 118 -1.63 -1.05 -3.75
N GLN A 119 -2.34 -0.04 -3.23
CA GLN A 119 -3.16 -0.16 -2.03
C GLN A 119 -4.60 0.28 -2.30
N LEU A 120 -5.57 -0.51 -1.87
CA LEU A 120 -6.99 -0.20 -1.96
C LEU A 120 -7.72 -0.69 -0.71
N GLN A 121 -8.62 0.13 -0.18
CA GLN A 121 -9.66 -0.32 0.74
C GLN A 121 -10.97 0.39 0.41
N MET A 122 -12.07 -0.34 0.50
CA MET A 122 -13.42 0.17 0.25
C MET A 122 -14.31 -0.07 1.46
N ARG A 123 -15.07 0.95 1.88
CA ARG A 123 -16.08 0.87 2.94
C ARG A 123 -17.24 1.80 2.61
N GLY A 124 -18.46 1.26 2.59
CA GLY A 124 -19.64 2.04 2.21
C GLY A 124 -19.49 2.66 0.83
N ASP A 125 -19.69 3.97 0.70
CA ASP A 125 -19.51 4.71 -0.55
C ASP A 125 -18.16 5.43 -0.65
N THR A 126 -17.17 5.00 0.12
CA THR A 126 -15.82 5.56 0.12
C THR A 126 -14.80 4.50 -0.29
N LEU A 127 -13.91 4.92 -1.20
CA LEU A 127 -12.72 4.16 -1.60
C LEU A 127 -11.50 4.99 -1.24
N VAL A 128 -10.52 4.39 -0.57
CA VAL A 128 -9.22 5.00 -0.31
C VAL A 128 -8.15 4.21 -1.05
N THR A 129 -7.27 4.91 -1.76
CA THR A 129 -6.26 4.33 -2.63
C THR A 129 -4.88 4.89 -2.30
N GLY A 130 -3.85 4.05 -2.35
CA GLY A 130 -2.45 4.42 -2.11
C GLY A 130 -1.60 4.04 -3.30
N GLY A 131 -0.79 4.98 -3.78
CA GLY A 131 0.05 4.82 -4.96
C GLY A 131 1.55 4.75 -4.66
N SER A 132 2.31 4.23 -5.61
CA SER A 132 3.77 4.35 -5.63
C SER A 132 4.26 5.76 -5.92
N ASP A 133 3.35 6.68 -6.23
CA ASP A 133 3.56 8.12 -6.32
C ASP A 133 3.56 8.82 -4.95
N GLY A 134 3.50 8.05 -3.85
CA GLY A 134 3.44 8.56 -2.49
C GLY A 134 2.13 9.23 -2.10
N SER A 135 1.14 9.24 -3.00
CA SER A 135 -0.16 9.84 -2.71
C SER A 135 -1.16 8.85 -2.14
N VAL A 136 -1.97 9.34 -1.21
CA VAL A 136 -3.22 8.69 -0.79
C VAL A 136 -4.38 9.50 -1.37
N ARG A 137 -5.40 8.83 -1.90
CA ARG A 137 -6.58 9.48 -2.46
C ARG A 137 -7.84 8.90 -1.88
N VAL A 138 -8.82 9.77 -1.64
CA VAL A 138 -10.14 9.40 -1.15
C VAL A 138 -11.14 9.71 -2.25
N TRP A 139 -12.00 8.75 -2.58
CA TRP A 139 -12.96 8.83 -3.67
C TRP A 139 -14.37 8.61 -3.15
N SER A 140 -15.34 9.34 -3.70
CA SER A 140 -16.76 9.03 -3.57
C SER A 140 -17.14 8.00 -4.63
N LEU A 141 -17.67 6.86 -4.20
CA LEU A 141 -18.22 5.83 -5.09
C LEU A 141 -19.66 6.10 -5.52
N THR A 142 -20.32 7.08 -4.91
CA THR A 142 -21.62 7.57 -5.37
C THR A 142 -21.45 8.54 -6.54
N LYS A 143 -20.48 9.47 -6.41
CA LYS A 143 -20.20 10.49 -7.43
C LYS A 143 -19.13 10.08 -8.44
N MET A 144 -18.40 8.98 -8.18
CA MET A 144 -17.22 8.55 -8.94
C MET A 144 -16.19 9.68 -9.11
N ALA A 145 -15.94 10.42 -8.03
CA ALA A 145 -15.14 11.64 -8.05
C ALA A 145 -14.17 11.68 -6.85
N PRO A 146 -13.01 12.34 -6.99
CA PRO A 146 -12.08 12.53 -5.87
C PRO A 146 -12.72 13.43 -4.79
N ILE A 147 -12.49 13.06 -3.53
CA ILE A 147 -12.80 13.85 -2.33
C ILE A 147 -11.51 14.52 -1.85
N HIS A 148 -10.47 13.71 -1.59
CA HIS A 148 -9.18 14.18 -1.09
C HIS A 148 -8.01 13.66 -1.92
N ARG A 149 -6.96 14.46 -2.02
CA ARG A 149 -5.65 14.09 -2.55
C ARG A 149 -4.60 14.45 -1.51
N LEU A 150 -3.96 13.45 -0.93
CA LEU A 150 -3.02 13.60 0.17
C LEU A 150 -1.62 13.32 -0.36
N ALA A 151 -0.70 14.28 -0.25
CA ALA A 151 0.72 14.06 -0.46
C ALA A 151 1.27 13.35 0.79
N ALA A 152 1.10 12.04 0.81
CA ALA A 152 1.23 11.28 2.06
C ALA A 152 2.68 10.96 2.39
N HIS A 153 3.45 10.53 1.41
CA HIS A 153 4.80 10.03 1.59
C HIS A 153 5.72 10.52 0.46
N ASP A 154 7.02 10.62 0.75
CA ASP A 154 8.03 10.99 -0.26
C ASP A 154 8.30 9.86 -1.26
N ASN A 155 7.82 8.65 -0.96
CA ASN A 155 7.94 7.43 -1.75
C ASN A 155 6.65 6.59 -1.66
N SER A 156 6.66 5.38 -2.22
CA SER A 156 5.48 4.51 -2.29
C SER A 156 4.72 4.34 -0.97
N VAL A 157 3.40 4.46 -1.04
CA VAL A 157 2.48 4.02 0.01
C VAL A 157 2.51 2.49 0.04
N THR A 158 3.00 1.91 1.12
CA THR A 158 3.23 0.46 1.26
C THR A 158 2.09 -0.23 2.00
N SER A 159 1.36 0.50 2.83
CA SER A 159 0.20 -0.01 3.56
C SER A 159 -0.82 1.09 3.74
N LEU A 160 -2.10 0.71 3.69
CA LEU A 160 -3.21 1.63 3.84
C LEU A 160 -4.36 0.91 4.57
N GLN A 161 -4.91 1.56 5.58
CA GLN A 161 -6.22 1.21 6.12
C GLN A 161 -7.01 2.48 6.48
N PHE A 162 -8.33 2.37 6.56
CA PHE A 162 -9.20 3.44 7.05
C PHE A 162 -10.46 2.91 7.76
N ASP A 163 -10.99 3.73 8.65
CA ASP A 163 -12.26 3.54 9.36
C ASP A 163 -13.24 4.68 9.05
N SER A 164 -14.25 4.90 9.88
CA SER A 164 -15.24 5.96 9.66
C SER A 164 -14.68 7.38 9.85
N SER A 165 -13.52 7.55 10.48
CA SER A 165 -12.98 8.88 10.84
C SER A 165 -11.52 9.08 10.43
N ARG A 166 -10.72 8.02 10.31
CA ARG A 166 -9.27 8.07 10.12
C ARG A 166 -8.82 7.25 8.93
N ILE A 167 -7.76 7.73 8.29
CA ILE A 167 -6.93 6.96 7.35
C ILE A 167 -5.55 6.79 7.99
N VAL A 168 -4.99 5.59 7.93
CA VAL A 168 -3.63 5.29 8.37
C VAL A 168 -2.83 4.78 7.19
N SER A 169 -1.75 5.47 6.85
CA SER A 169 -0.85 5.13 5.75
C SER A 169 0.56 4.87 6.25
N GLY A 170 1.20 3.81 5.75
CA GLY A 170 2.62 3.55 5.90
C GLY A 170 3.34 3.75 4.57
N GLY A 171 4.57 4.26 4.63
CA GLY A 171 5.37 4.56 3.44
C GLY A 171 6.74 3.88 3.43
N SER A 172 7.31 3.82 2.22
CA SER A 172 8.72 3.43 2.04
C SER A 172 9.70 4.50 2.57
N ASP A 173 9.19 5.68 2.91
CA ASP A 173 9.92 6.73 3.64
C ASP A 173 10.05 6.44 5.15
N GLY A 174 9.59 5.27 5.59
CA GLY A 174 9.69 4.84 6.98
C GLY A 174 8.66 5.47 7.91
N ARG A 175 7.74 6.30 7.40
CA ARG A 175 6.76 7.01 8.22
C ARG A 175 5.41 6.30 8.24
N VAL A 176 4.70 6.48 9.35
CA VAL A 176 3.29 6.13 9.46
C VAL A 176 2.51 7.39 9.78
N LYS A 177 1.50 7.70 8.97
CA LYS A 177 0.71 8.94 9.06
C LYS A 177 -0.76 8.64 9.26
N VAL A 178 -1.38 9.39 10.15
CA VAL A 178 -2.82 9.34 10.46
C VAL A 178 -3.46 10.60 9.93
N TRP A 179 -4.52 10.45 9.15
CA TRP A 179 -5.25 11.53 8.49
C TRP A 179 -6.71 11.52 8.91
N SER A 180 -7.32 12.69 8.95
CA SER A 180 -8.77 12.81 9.06
C SER A 180 -9.41 12.41 7.73
N LEU A 181 -10.30 11.41 7.75
CA LEU A 181 -11.07 11.04 6.57
C LEU A 181 -11.99 12.19 6.10
N GLN A 182 -12.54 12.94 7.06
CA GLN A 182 -13.47 14.02 6.79
C GLN A 182 -12.77 15.21 6.13
N THR A 183 -11.64 15.66 6.68
CA THR A 183 -10.98 16.90 6.25
C THR A 183 -9.78 16.69 5.34
N GLY A 184 -9.24 15.46 5.27
CA GLY A 184 -8.00 15.17 4.55
C GLY A 184 -6.74 15.73 5.23
N GLN A 185 -6.86 16.30 6.43
CA GLN A 185 -5.70 16.86 7.14
C GLN A 185 -4.91 15.77 7.86
N LEU A 186 -3.59 15.92 7.89
CA LEU A 186 -2.71 15.11 8.72
C LEU A 186 -3.04 15.40 10.19
N LEU A 187 -3.40 14.36 10.94
CA LEU A 187 -3.65 14.44 12.37
C LEU A 187 -2.36 14.27 13.16
N ARG A 188 -1.56 13.24 12.83
CA ARG A 188 -0.28 12.96 13.47
C ARG A 188 0.55 11.94 12.68
N GLU A 189 1.85 11.88 12.99
CA GLU A 189 2.70 10.75 12.65
C GLU A 189 2.73 9.76 13.83
N LEU A 190 2.83 8.46 13.53
CA LEU A 190 3.05 7.40 14.51
C LEU A 190 4.49 6.93 14.42
N SER A 191 5.07 6.64 15.59
CA SER A 191 6.45 6.19 15.72
C SER A 191 7.51 7.18 15.22
N THR A 192 8.74 6.89 15.61
CA THR A 192 9.91 7.51 15.00
C THR A 192 10.15 6.88 13.62
N PRO A 193 10.60 7.66 12.61
CA PRO A 193 10.82 7.14 11.26
C PRO A 193 11.69 5.87 11.25
N ALA A 194 11.20 4.85 10.57
CA ALA A 194 11.92 3.60 10.30
C ALA A 194 12.74 3.72 9.00
N GLU A 195 13.44 2.66 8.60
CA GLU A 195 14.06 2.60 7.26
C GLU A 195 13.00 2.38 6.18
N ALA A 196 12.01 1.53 6.47
CA ALA A 196 10.85 1.28 5.63
C ALA A 196 9.71 0.70 6.47
N VAL A 197 8.48 1.14 6.23
CA VAL A 197 7.27 0.51 6.79
C VAL A 197 6.71 -0.43 5.74
N TRP A 198 6.37 -1.67 6.13
CA TRP A 198 5.83 -2.66 5.21
C TRP A 198 4.34 -2.91 5.41
N ARG A 199 3.89 -2.87 6.66
CA ARG A 199 2.49 -3.15 7.01
C ARG A 199 2.09 -2.28 8.18
N VAL A 200 0.90 -1.71 8.06
CA VAL A 200 0.16 -1.17 9.18
C VAL A 200 -1.19 -1.86 9.21
N ALA A 201 -1.58 -2.34 10.38
CA ALA A 201 -2.91 -2.81 10.67
C ALA A 201 -3.43 -2.02 11.88
N PHE A 202 -4.64 -1.52 11.83
CA PHE A 202 -5.22 -0.85 12.98
C PHE A 202 -6.69 -1.21 13.14
N GLU A 203 -7.12 -1.23 14.39
CA GLU A 203 -8.49 -1.50 14.79
C GLU A 203 -8.77 -0.70 16.06
N GLU A 204 -9.88 0.02 16.07
CA GLU A 204 -10.27 0.89 17.19
C GLU A 204 -9.11 1.80 17.62
N GLU A 205 -8.62 1.65 18.84
CA GLU A 205 -7.59 2.49 19.43
C GLU A 205 -6.17 1.92 19.29
N LYS A 206 -5.98 0.81 18.57
CA LYS A 206 -4.66 0.17 18.43
C LYS A 206 -4.19 0.13 16.98
N ALA A 207 -2.91 0.41 16.79
CA ALA A 207 -2.21 0.19 15.53
C ALA A 207 -0.99 -0.72 15.75
N VAL A 208 -0.81 -1.68 14.84
CA VAL A 208 0.37 -2.53 14.75
C VAL A 208 1.14 -2.12 13.51
N ILE A 209 2.42 -1.82 13.68
CA ILE A 209 3.33 -1.38 12.62
C ILE A 209 4.42 -2.44 12.46
N MET A 210 4.60 -2.94 11.23
CA MET A 210 5.72 -3.79 10.83
C MET A 210 6.68 -2.98 9.97
N ALA A 211 7.94 -2.89 10.39
CA ALA A 211 8.94 -2.05 9.75
C ALA A 211 10.35 -2.65 9.81
N SER A 212 11.29 -2.09 9.03
CA SER A 212 12.74 -2.29 9.18
C SER A 212 13.36 -1.16 9.98
N ARG A 213 14.16 -1.49 10.98
CA ARG A 213 14.91 -0.51 11.78
C ARG A 213 16.27 -1.07 12.17
N ALA A 214 17.33 -0.34 11.83
CA ALA A 214 18.71 -0.78 12.06
C ALA A 214 18.97 -2.20 11.50
N GLY A 215 18.47 -2.45 10.29
CA GLY A 215 18.58 -3.75 9.62
C GLY A 215 17.80 -4.91 10.25
N ARG A 216 16.85 -4.64 11.18
CA ARG A 216 16.01 -5.65 11.83
C ARG A 216 14.54 -5.45 11.52
N THR A 217 13.79 -6.54 11.41
CA THR A 217 12.33 -6.50 11.43
C THR A 217 11.84 -6.16 12.84
N VAL A 218 11.03 -5.12 12.95
CA VAL A 218 10.38 -4.70 14.20
C VAL A 218 8.86 -4.75 14.05
N MET A 219 8.19 -5.14 15.15
CA MET A 219 6.75 -5.03 15.32
C MET A 219 6.49 -4.07 16.48
N GLU A 220 5.81 -2.97 16.21
CA GLU A 220 5.47 -1.96 17.21
C GLU A 220 3.95 -1.91 17.40
N VAL A 221 3.51 -1.78 18.65
CA VAL A 221 2.10 -1.61 19.00
C VAL A 221 1.92 -0.20 19.54
N TRP A 222 1.01 0.55 18.93
CA TRP A 222 0.69 1.93 19.23
C TRP A 222 -0.76 2.06 19.67
N THR A 223 -1.01 2.95 20.63
CA THR A 223 -2.37 3.39 20.97
C THR A 223 -2.64 4.77 20.38
N PHE A 224 -3.87 4.97 19.90
CA PHE A 224 -4.37 6.28 19.49
C PHE A 224 -4.89 7.10 20.67
N SER A 225 -5.15 6.46 21.82
CA SER A 225 -5.60 7.15 23.03
C SER A 225 -4.58 8.21 23.45
N PRO A 226 -5.03 9.39 23.92
CA PRO A 226 -4.14 10.31 24.60
C PRO A 226 -3.47 9.60 25.79
N PRO A 227 -2.25 10.03 26.19
CA PRO A 227 -1.68 9.57 27.46
C PRO A 227 -2.69 9.80 28.59
N PRO A 228 -2.74 8.94 29.63
CA PRO A 228 -3.50 9.27 30.82
C PRO A 228 -3.06 10.66 31.30
N GLU A 229 -4.04 11.51 31.63
CA GLU A 229 -3.74 12.78 32.29
C GLU A 229 -2.98 12.43 33.57
N ASP A 230 -1.81 13.03 33.75
CA ASP A 230 -0.99 12.86 34.94
C ASP A 230 -1.74 13.53 36.10
N ASP A 231 -2.67 12.79 36.71
CA ASP A 231 -3.26 13.15 38.00
C ASP A 231 -2.12 13.13 39.00
N GLY A 232 -1.48 14.29 39.16
CA GLY A 232 -0.34 14.47 40.04
C GLY A 232 -0.69 14.09 41.47
N ASP A 233 -0.34 12.86 41.84
CA ASP A 233 0.12 12.43 43.16
C ASP A 233 0.37 10.92 43.12
N ASP A 234 1.55 10.51 42.65
CA ASP A 234 2.42 9.58 43.37
C ASP A 234 3.68 9.30 42.55
N ALA A 235 4.81 9.79 43.07
CA ALA A 235 6.12 9.55 42.51
C ALA A 235 6.46 8.05 42.58
N VAL A 236 6.46 7.37 41.43
CA VAL A 236 7.24 6.15 41.24
C VAL A 236 8.22 6.42 40.11
N ILE A 237 9.46 6.70 40.52
CA ILE A 237 10.61 6.87 39.62
C ILE A 237 10.81 5.54 38.88
N VAL A 238 10.47 5.50 37.59
CA VAL A 238 10.98 4.50 36.66
C VAL A 238 12.06 5.21 35.83
N GLU A 239 13.32 4.98 36.20
CA GLU A 239 14.48 5.53 35.49
C GLU A 239 14.49 5.06 34.04
N SER A 240 14.17 5.96 33.10
CA SER A 240 14.56 5.86 31.71
C SER A 240 15.95 6.49 31.56
N ALA A 241 16.97 5.64 31.47
CA ALA A 241 18.35 6.09 31.29
C ALA A 241 18.56 6.60 29.85
N SER A 242 18.42 7.91 29.66
CA SER A 242 19.06 8.65 28.56
C SER A 242 19.96 9.73 29.14
N SER A 243 21.18 9.36 29.51
CA SER A 243 22.21 10.28 29.98
C SER A 243 22.81 11.05 28.79
N THR A 244 22.51 12.35 28.70
CA THR A 244 23.33 13.32 27.95
C THR A 244 23.79 14.38 28.95
N PRO A 245 25.10 14.65 29.14
CA PRO A 245 25.54 15.68 30.06
C PRO A 245 25.45 17.06 29.40
N GLY A 246 24.72 17.99 30.03
CA GLY A 246 24.80 19.40 29.74
C GLY A 246 26.00 20.05 30.43
N LEU A 247 26.68 20.97 29.75
CA LEU A 247 27.55 21.97 30.36
C LEU A 247 27.13 23.36 29.84
N HIS A 248 26.94 24.26 30.80
CA HIS A 248 26.49 25.64 30.66
C HIS A 248 27.60 26.58 30.08
N PRO A 249 27.26 27.84 29.73
CA PRO A 249 27.97 28.63 28.71
C PRO A 249 29.09 29.51 29.25
N THR A 250 30.05 29.85 28.39
CA THR A 250 30.99 30.95 28.60
C THR A 250 31.09 31.83 27.36
N HIS A 251 30.84 33.12 27.55
CA HIS A 251 31.21 34.22 26.64
C HIS A 251 32.74 34.25 26.44
N ASN A 252 33.22 34.48 25.21
CA ASN A 252 33.75 35.77 24.73
C ASN A 252 34.71 35.61 23.53
N ASP A 253 34.64 36.61 22.65
CA ASP A 253 35.68 37.18 21.78
C ASP A 253 36.23 36.50 20.51
N SER A 254 35.84 37.15 19.39
CA SER A 254 36.71 37.83 18.42
C SER A 254 37.45 37.06 17.31
N ARG A 255 37.10 37.50 16.09
CA ARG A 255 37.96 37.84 14.94
C ARG A 255 38.69 36.74 14.15
N HIS A 256 38.49 36.89 12.83
CA HIS A 256 39.42 36.68 11.72
C HIS A 256 39.47 35.32 10.99
N ARG A 257 38.93 35.39 9.76
CA ARG A 257 39.62 35.18 8.46
C ARG A 257 39.56 33.77 7.83
N GLU A 258 38.87 33.77 6.68
CA GLU A 258 39.03 32.99 5.44
C GLU A 258 40.04 31.82 5.41
N ARG A 259 39.57 30.68 4.86
CA ARG A 259 40.17 30.05 3.66
C ARG A 259 39.27 28.96 3.05
N PHE A 260 39.27 28.96 1.73
CA PHE A 260 38.75 27.97 0.79
C PHE A 260 39.34 26.57 0.98
N SER A 261 38.56 25.54 0.64
CA SER A 261 39.09 24.27 0.09
C SER A 261 38.02 23.53 -0.71
N ASP A 262 38.42 23.11 -1.91
CA ASP A 262 37.67 22.69 -3.09
C ASP A 262 36.86 21.37 -3.01
N PRO A 263 35.93 21.12 -3.96
CA PRO A 263 35.19 19.86 -4.09
C PRO A 263 36.03 18.73 -4.75
N PRO A 264 35.63 17.45 -4.58
CA PRO A 264 36.36 16.30 -5.11
C PRO A 264 36.24 16.16 -6.65
N PRO A 265 37.17 15.44 -7.31
CA PRO A 265 37.32 15.45 -8.77
C PRO A 265 36.24 14.63 -9.51
N SER A 266 35.91 15.11 -10.71
CA SER A 266 35.03 14.50 -11.71
C SER A 266 35.71 13.36 -12.48
N VAL A 267 34.95 12.29 -12.74
CA VAL A 267 35.35 11.17 -13.59
C VAL A 267 34.92 11.46 -15.04
N PRO A 268 35.76 11.27 -16.08
CA PRO A 268 35.38 11.57 -17.46
C PRO A 268 34.43 10.50 -18.03
N LEU A 269 33.44 10.97 -18.79
CA LEU A 269 32.67 10.20 -19.77
C LEU A 269 33.59 9.83 -20.94
N ASN A 270 33.74 8.54 -21.23
CA ASN A 270 34.20 8.09 -22.53
C ASN A 270 33.00 8.00 -23.47
N SER A 271 33.03 8.81 -24.51
CA SER A 271 32.21 8.72 -25.70
C SER A 271 32.85 7.80 -26.74
N ASP A 272 31.98 7.24 -27.56
CA ASP A 272 32.17 6.71 -28.91
C ASP A 272 32.90 5.35 -29.08
N ASP A 273 32.12 4.35 -29.50
CA ASP A 273 32.27 3.87 -30.86
C ASP A 273 30.95 3.28 -31.40
N ASP A 274 30.41 3.98 -32.40
CA ASP A 274 29.45 3.50 -33.38
C ASP A 274 30.06 2.36 -34.20
N GLN A 275 29.43 1.17 -34.19
CA GLN A 275 29.49 0.27 -35.33
C GLN A 275 28.10 -0.27 -35.66
N ALA A 276 27.56 0.28 -36.75
CA ALA A 276 26.46 -0.26 -37.53
C ALA A 276 26.92 -1.45 -38.41
N MET A 277 25.92 -2.15 -38.96
CA MET A 277 25.93 -3.25 -39.96
C MET A 277 25.81 -4.66 -39.35
N VAL A 278 24.97 -5.59 -39.81
CA VAL A 278 24.15 -5.72 -41.04
C VAL A 278 23.09 -6.81 -40.81
N ASP A 279 21.96 -6.72 -41.52
CA ASP A 279 20.92 -7.74 -41.63
C ASP A 279 21.31 -8.95 -42.51
N ALA A 280 20.84 -10.13 -42.06
CA ALA A 280 20.39 -11.34 -42.79
C ALA A 280 21.43 -12.21 -43.59
N PRO A 281 21.20 -13.53 -43.77
CA PRO A 281 20.02 -14.05 -44.45
C PRO A 281 19.27 -15.20 -43.77
N ALA A 282 18.08 -15.44 -44.31
CA ALA A 282 17.18 -16.55 -44.03
C ALA A 282 17.75 -17.92 -44.46
N SER A 283 17.37 -18.93 -43.68
CA SER A 283 17.15 -20.32 -44.12
C SER A 283 16.08 -20.94 -43.25
#